data_AF-A0A512BM46-F1
#
_entry.id   AF-A0A512BM46-F1
#
_cell.length_a   1.000
_cell.length_b   1.000
_cell.length_c   1.000
_cell.angle_alpha   90.00
_cell.angle_beta   90.00
_cell.angle_gamma   90.00
#
_symmetry.space_group_name_H-M   'P 1'
#
loop_
_entity.id
_entity.type
_entity.pdbx_description
1 polymer ?
#
loop_
_entity_poly.entity_id
_entity_poly.type
_entity_poly.pdbx_seq_one_letter_code
_entity_poly.pdbx_strand_id
1 'polypeptide(L)'
;MTMVRKLTQARTAYLPLGLFAAVTAVPLLTFGAGGRPLVESLSREGAFAYTVASGLLLTVAMLWQWRLYVVRRSGEGRRIQREYRLHRWLGILPMILLVAHMGQPNGSLLSVTSGLLMLSSLSGLLNNEIVRQKARWVRTLWLTLHIGSAALILPLVVLHVWAAFAFKGP
;
A
#
# COMPACT_ATOMS: atom_id res chain seq x y z
N MET A 1 -22.96 -13.75 23.58
CA MET A 1 -21.77 -13.18 22.89
C MET A 1 -21.71 -11.68 23.18
N THR A 2 -20.79 -11.23 24.05
CA THR A 2 -20.80 -9.89 24.68
C THR A 2 -20.41 -8.75 23.73
N MET A 3 -20.98 -7.54 23.94
CA MET A 3 -20.78 -6.33 23.14
C MET A 3 -19.30 -5.95 22.96
N VAL A 4 -18.49 -6.19 23.99
CA VAL A 4 -17.03 -5.97 23.98
C VAL A 4 -16.36 -6.82 22.90
N ARG A 5 -16.75 -8.09 22.75
CA ARG A 5 -16.17 -9.03 21.78
C ARG A 5 -16.49 -8.64 20.32
N LYS A 6 -17.68 -8.09 20.07
CA LYS A 6 -18.07 -7.53 18.76
C LYS A 6 -17.22 -6.30 18.39
N LEU A 7 -16.94 -5.43 19.36
CA LEU A 7 -16.13 -4.22 19.15
C LEU A 7 -14.65 -4.54 18.89
N THR A 8 -14.07 -5.53 19.58
CA THR A 8 -12.70 -5.99 19.28
C THR A 8 -12.62 -6.69 17.92
N GLN A 9 -13.62 -7.50 17.58
CA GLN A 9 -13.67 -8.19 16.28
C GLN A 9 -13.76 -7.20 15.10
N ALA A 10 -14.58 -6.15 15.20
CA ALA A 10 -14.66 -5.11 14.16
C ALA A 10 -13.36 -4.30 14.02
N ARG A 11 -12.60 -4.13 15.11
CA ARG A 11 -11.34 -3.38 15.10
C ARG A 11 -10.21 -4.12 14.40
N THR A 12 -10.22 -5.45 14.38
CA THR A 12 -9.17 -6.27 13.75
C THR A 12 -9.63 -6.95 12.47
N ALA A 13 -10.87 -6.73 12.02
CA ALA A 13 -11.44 -7.36 10.82
C ALA A 13 -10.69 -7.00 9.51
N TYR A 14 -9.93 -5.90 9.49
CA TYR A 14 -9.07 -5.56 8.35
C TYR A 14 -7.86 -6.51 8.24
N LEU A 15 -7.45 -7.17 9.33
CA LEU A 15 -6.27 -8.03 9.35
C LEU A 15 -6.39 -9.26 8.44
N PRO A 16 -7.45 -10.09 8.52
CA PRO A 16 -7.59 -11.24 7.62
C PRO A 16 -7.66 -10.82 6.15
N LEU A 17 -8.34 -9.70 5.85
CA LEU A 17 -8.41 -9.14 4.49
C LEU A 17 -7.04 -8.67 4.01
N GLY A 18 -6.31 -7.95 4.85
CA GLY A 18 -4.96 -7.48 4.54
C GLY A 18 -3.96 -8.63 4.36
N LEU A 19 -4.02 -9.66 5.21
CA LEU A 19 -3.19 -10.86 5.07
C LEU A 19 -3.54 -11.64 3.81
N PHE A 20 -4.82 -11.83 3.51
CA PHE A 20 -5.24 -12.46 2.26
C PHE A 20 -4.72 -11.67 1.04
N ALA A 21 -4.88 -10.35 1.05
CA ALA A 21 -4.38 -9.49 -0.01
C ALA A 21 -2.84 -9.56 -0.13
N ALA A 22 -2.10 -9.67 0.97
CA ALA A 22 -0.65 -9.80 0.95
C ALA A 22 -0.19 -11.16 0.43
N VAL A 23 -0.79 -12.23 0.92
CA VAL A 23 -0.49 -13.62 0.52
C VAL A 23 -0.83 -13.84 -0.96
N THR A 24 -1.85 -13.18 -1.49
CA THR A 24 -2.18 -13.23 -2.92
C THR A 24 -1.30 -12.31 -3.76
N ALA A 25 -0.96 -11.12 -3.26
CA ALA A 25 -0.11 -10.18 -3.99
C ALA A 25 1.28 -10.74 -4.26
N VAL A 26 1.94 -11.36 -3.28
CA VAL A 26 3.30 -11.91 -3.44
C VAL A 26 3.44 -12.85 -4.65
N PRO A 27 2.64 -13.93 -4.80
CA PRO A 27 2.72 -14.81 -5.96
C PRO A 27 2.29 -14.11 -7.25
N LEU A 28 1.23 -13.29 -7.24
CA LEU A 28 0.80 -12.57 -8.44
C LEU A 28 1.88 -11.63 -8.97
N LEU A 29 2.61 -10.96 -8.07
CA LEU A 29 3.75 -10.12 -8.41
C LEU A 29 4.97 -10.94 -8.85
N THR A 30 5.25 -12.06 -8.20
CA THR A 30 6.40 -12.93 -8.50
C THR A 30 6.26 -13.61 -9.86
N PHE A 31 5.08 -14.14 -10.17
CA PHE A 31 4.81 -14.87 -11.41
C PHE A 31 4.31 -13.98 -12.55
N GLY A 32 4.17 -12.66 -12.31
CA GLY A 32 3.66 -11.72 -13.31
C GLY A 32 2.20 -11.99 -13.73
N ALA A 33 1.41 -12.56 -12.82
CA ALA A 33 0.00 -12.90 -13.04
C ALA A 33 -0.97 -11.79 -12.57
N GLY A 34 -0.44 -10.59 -12.26
CA GLY A 34 -1.21 -9.41 -11.87
C GLY A 34 -1.95 -8.76 -13.04
N GLY A 35 -1.76 -7.45 -13.27
CA GLY A 35 -2.41 -6.72 -14.37
C GLY A 35 -2.02 -7.18 -15.78
N ARG A 36 -1.00 -8.04 -15.90
CA ARG A 36 -0.43 -8.48 -17.18
C ARG A 36 -1.43 -9.06 -18.17
N PRO A 37 -2.26 -10.07 -17.81
CA PRO A 37 -3.14 -10.69 -18.80
C PRO A 37 -4.18 -9.70 -19.35
N LEU A 38 -4.58 -8.74 -18.51
CA LEU A 38 -5.46 -7.65 -18.92
C LEU A 38 -4.75 -6.71 -19.89
N VAL A 39 -3.53 -6.26 -19.58
CA VAL A 39 -2.74 -5.40 -20.48
C VAL A 39 -2.46 -6.08 -21.82
N GLU A 40 -2.13 -7.37 -21.83
CA GLU A 40 -1.84 -8.15 -23.05
C GLU A 40 -3.07 -8.38 -23.94
N SER A 41 -4.29 -8.28 -23.38
CA SER A 41 -5.55 -8.41 -24.13
C SER A 41 -6.09 -7.10 -24.69
N LEU A 42 -5.51 -5.95 -24.30
CA LEU A 42 -5.92 -4.63 -24.76
C LEU A 42 -5.16 -4.20 -26.01
N SER A 43 -5.75 -3.28 -26.78
CA SER A 43 -5.03 -2.55 -27.81
C SER A 43 -3.88 -1.75 -27.19
N ARG A 44 -2.90 -1.32 -28.01
CA ARG A 44 -1.77 -0.50 -27.51
C ARG A 44 -2.23 0.75 -26.76
N GLU A 45 -3.21 1.46 -27.31
CA GLU A 45 -3.81 2.65 -26.68
C GLU A 45 -4.55 2.30 -25.38
N GLY A 46 -5.29 1.18 -25.37
CA GLY A 46 -5.98 0.69 -24.18
C GLY A 46 -5.02 0.26 -23.07
N ALA A 47 -3.93 -0.42 -23.42
CA ALA A 47 -2.86 -0.80 -22.51
C ALA A 47 -2.18 0.42 -21.89
N PHE A 48 -1.85 1.44 -22.71
CA PHE A 48 -1.29 2.69 -22.22
C PHE A 48 -2.26 3.40 -21.25
N ALA A 49 -3.53 3.58 -21.65
CA ALA A 49 -4.55 4.20 -20.81
C ALA A 49 -4.73 3.43 -19.48
N TYR A 50 -4.74 2.10 -19.53
CA TYR A 50 -4.82 1.26 -18.35
C TYR A 50 -3.61 1.46 -17.41
N THR A 51 -2.38 1.47 -17.93
CA THR A 51 -1.17 1.66 -17.12
C THR A 51 -1.16 3.04 -16.45
N VAL A 52 -1.54 4.09 -17.19
CA VAL A 52 -1.64 5.45 -16.64
C VAL A 52 -2.73 5.53 -15.56
N ALA A 53 -3.94 5.03 -15.84
CA ALA A 53 -5.06 5.09 -14.91
C ALA A 53 -4.79 4.28 -13.62
N SER A 54 -4.29 3.05 -13.75
CA SER A 54 -3.94 2.21 -12.61
C SER A 54 -2.79 2.81 -11.78
N GLY A 55 -1.77 3.37 -12.42
CA GLY A 55 -0.65 4.04 -11.75
C GLY A 55 -1.07 5.32 -11.02
N LEU A 56 -1.95 6.12 -11.63
CA LEU A 56 -2.52 7.31 -11.00
C LEU A 56 -3.36 6.93 -9.78
N LEU A 57 -4.24 5.93 -9.91
CA LEU A 57 -5.07 5.46 -8.81
C LEU A 57 -4.23 4.93 -7.63
N LEU A 58 -3.17 4.17 -7.93
CA LEU A 58 -2.19 3.71 -6.94
C LEU A 58 -1.52 4.89 -6.24
N THR A 59 -1.05 5.87 -7.01
CA THR A 59 -0.39 7.08 -6.47
C THR A 59 -1.33 7.86 -5.55
N VAL A 60 -2.57 8.08 -5.96
CA VAL A 60 -3.60 8.74 -5.13
C VAL A 60 -3.85 7.95 -3.84
N ALA A 61 -4.00 6.63 -3.93
CA ALA A 61 -4.21 5.78 -2.76
C ALA A 61 -3.03 5.83 -1.77
N MET A 62 -1.81 5.96 -2.26
CA MET A 62 -0.59 6.11 -1.45
C MET A 62 -0.51 7.50 -0.80
N LEU A 63 -0.75 8.56 -1.57
CA LEU A 63 -0.80 9.93 -1.03
C LEU A 63 -1.88 10.09 0.02
N TRP A 64 -3.04 9.45 -0.16
CA TRP A 64 -4.12 9.44 0.81
C TRP A 64 -3.68 8.91 2.19
N GLN A 65 -2.75 7.95 2.24
CA GLN A 65 -2.25 7.40 3.51
C GLN A 65 -1.58 8.45 4.40
N TRP A 66 -0.98 9.49 3.80
CA TRP A 66 -0.32 10.57 4.51
C TRP A 66 -1.30 11.52 5.23
N ARG A 67 -2.61 11.43 4.97
CA ARG A 67 -3.62 12.24 5.68
C ARG A 67 -3.59 12.02 7.19
N LEU A 68 -3.32 10.79 7.65
CA LEU A 68 -3.21 10.50 9.07
C LEU A 68 -2.07 11.32 9.72
N TYR A 69 -0.94 11.47 9.04
CA TYR A 69 0.17 12.28 9.52
C TYR A 69 -0.22 13.75 9.64
N VAL A 70 -0.87 14.31 8.61
CA VAL A 70 -1.35 15.70 8.62
C VAL A 70 -2.34 15.94 9.77
N VAL A 71 -3.33 15.06 9.94
CA VAL A 71 -4.36 15.21 10.98
C VAL A 71 -3.78 15.05 12.39
N ARG A 72 -2.73 14.23 12.59
CA ARG A 72 -2.05 14.15 13.89
C ARG A 72 -1.46 15.47 14.35
N ARG A 73 -1.12 16.39 13.43
CA ARG A 73 -0.62 17.72 13.78
C ARG A 73 -1.70 18.66 14.32
N SER A 74 -2.99 18.39 14.07
CA SER A 74 -4.08 19.26 14.55
C SER A 74 -4.44 19.03 16.03
N GLY A 75 -3.97 17.96 16.66
CA GLY A 75 -4.27 17.64 18.07
C GLY A 75 -5.71 17.17 18.35
N GLU A 76 -6.58 17.14 17.32
CA GLU A 76 -8.00 16.83 17.50
C GLU A 76 -8.25 15.31 17.64
N GLY A 77 -8.35 14.82 18.87
CA GLY A 77 -8.38 13.39 19.18
C GLY A 77 -9.47 12.58 18.45
N ARG A 78 -10.70 13.11 18.31
CA ARG A 78 -11.80 12.41 17.60
C ARG A 78 -11.47 12.23 16.11
N ARG A 79 -10.95 13.28 15.47
CA ARG A 79 -10.56 13.27 14.06
C ARG A 79 -9.37 12.32 13.83
N ILE A 80 -8.38 12.35 14.71
CA ILE A 80 -7.23 11.43 14.67
C ILE A 80 -7.69 9.98 14.74
N GLN A 81 -8.61 9.64 15.65
CA GLN A 81 -9.13 8.27 15.76
C GLN A 81 -9.89 7.83 14.51
N ARG A 82 -10.69 8.71 13.90
CA ARG A 82 -11.41 8.41 12.65
C ARG A 82 -10.42 8.16 11.51
N GLU A 83 -9.47 9.06 11.30
CA GLU A 83 -8.48 8.92 10.23
C GLU A 83 -7.57 7.71 10.45
N TYR A 84 -7.25 7.36 11.70
CA TYR A 84 -6.51 6.14 12.00
C TYR A 84 -7.29 4.87 11.65
N ARG A 85 -8.62 4.84 11.83
CA ARG A 85 -9.45 3.72 11.35
C ARG A 85 -9.44 3.66 9.82
N LEU A 86 -9.63 4.79 9.14
CA LEU A 86 -9.63 4.85 7.68
C LEU A 86 -8.28 4.43 7.10
N HIS A 87 -7.18 4.94 7.64
CA HIS A 87 -5.81 4.60 7.22
C HIS A 87 -5.55 3.09 7.29
N ARG A 88 -6.03 2.40 8.33
CA ARG A 88 -5.86 0.94 8.44
C ARG A 88 -6.65 0.17 7.39
N TRP A 89 -7.91 0.54 7.19
CA TRP A 89 -8.78 -0.14 6.22
C TRP A 89 -8.37 0.14 4.78
N LEU A 90 -8.11 1.41 4.46
CA LEU A 90 -7.72 1.84 3.12
C LEU A 90 -6.24 1.54 2.83
N GLY A 91 -5.43 1.27 3.85
CA GLY A 91 -4.02 0.87 3.71
C GLY A 91 -3.81 -0.47 3.00
N ILE A 92 -4.87 -1.27 2.82
CA ILE A 92 -4.84 -2.50 2.01
C ILE A 92 -4.88 -2.16 0.50
N LEU A 93 -5.53 -1.06 0.12
CA LEU A 93 -5.76 -0.70 -1.28
C LEU A 93 -4.48 -0.52 -2.10
N PRO A 94 -3.41 0.16 -1.62
CA PRO A 94 -2.18 0.30 -2.38
C PRO A 94 -1.57 -1.04 -2.83
N MET A 95 -1.67 -2.07 -2.00
CA MET A 95 -1.15 -3.41 -2.33
C MET A 95 -1.97 -4.08 -3.44
N ILE A 96 -3.31 -3.98 -3.37
CA ILE A 96 -4.20 -4.50 -4.41
C ILE A 96 -3.97 -3.75 -5.73
N LEU A 97 -3.89 -2.43 -5.66
CA LEU A 97 -3.66 -1.57 -6.82
C LEU A 97 -2.27 -1.80 -7.42
N LEU A 98 -1.26 -2.13 -6.60
CA LEU A 98 0.06 -2.50 -7.10
C LEU A 98 0.02 -3.77 -7.95
N VAL A 99 -0.71 -4.80 -7.50
CA VAL A 99 -0.89 -6.03 -8.26
C VAL A 99 -1.59 -5.76 -9.59
N ALA A 100 -2.63 -4.93 -9.58
CA ALA A 100 -3.32 -4.52 -10.79
C ALA A 100 -2.42 -3.70 -11.72
N HIS A 101 -1.55 -2.84 -11.17
CA HIS A 101 -0.66 -1.99 -11.96
C HIS A 101 0.54 -2.76 -12.54
N MET A 102 1.06 -3.78 -11.84
CA MET A 102 2.24 -4.53 -12.29
C MET A 102 1.91 -5.55 -13.38
N GLY A 103 2.57 -5.41 -14.53
CA GLY A 103 2.58 -6.39 -15.62
C GLY A 103 3.69 -7.44 -15.51
N GLN A 104 4.91 -7.10 -15.08
CA GLN A 104 5.99 -8.07 -14.81
C GLN A 104 6.98 -7.53 -13.77
N PRO A 105 7.57 -8.39 -12.92
CA PRO A 105 8.76 -8.04 -12.17
C PRO A 105 9.96 -8.07 -13.11
N ASN A 106 10.55 -6.92 -13.40
CA ASN A 106 11.65 -6.82 -14.36
C ASN A 106 12.87 -6.11 -13.76
N GLY A 107 13.40 -6.58 -12.62
CA GLY A 107 14.65 -6.08 -12.03
C GLY A 107 14.78 -4.55 -11.93
N SER A 108 13.65 -3.83 -11.96
CA SER A 108 13.60 -2.42 -12.30
C SER A 108 13.29 -1.60 -11.06
N LEU A 109 13.32 -0.27 -11.23
CA LEU A 109 12.84 0.68 -10.25
C LEU A 109 11.43 0.35 -9.74
N LEU A 110 10.56 -0.22 -10.59
CA LEU A 110 9.23 -0.66 -10.18
C LEU A 110 9.33 -1.80 -9.17
N SER A 111 10.17 -2.81 -9.40
CA SER A 111 10.36 -3.93 -8.45
C SER A 111 10.86 -3.45 -7.07
N VAL A 112 11.80 -2.50 -7.04
CA VAL A 112 12.29 -1.90 -5.77
C VAL A 112 11.16 -1.16 -5.05
N THR A 113 10.42 -0.33 -5.79
CA THR A 113 9.29 0.44 -5.27
C THR A 113 8.18 -0.48 -4.74
N SER A 114 7.89 -1.57 -5.45
CA SER A 114 6.95 -2.62 -5.05
C SER A 114 7.36 -3.32 -3.77
N GLY A 115 8.64 -3.68 -3.63
CA GLY A 115 9.17 -4.29 -2.42
C GLY A 115 9.04 -3.38 -1.20
N LEU A 116 9.34 -2.09 -1.36
CA LEU A 116 9.14 -1.10 -0.31
C LEU A 116 7.67 -0.90 0.03
N LEU A 117 6.78 -0.87 -0.96
CA LEU A 117 5.34 -0.76 -0.73
C LEU A 117 4.80 -1.99 0.01
N MET A 118 5.27 -3.18 -0.33
CA MET A 118 4.91 -4.42 0.35
C MET A 118 5.41 -4.40 1.80
N LEU A 119 6.66 -4.03 2.04
CA LEU A 119 7.23 -3.87 3.38
C LEU A 119 6.45 -2.85 4.22
N SER A 120 6.12 -1.70 3.64
CA SER A 120 5.33 -0.66 4.29
C SER A 120 3.92 -1.17 4.62
N SER A 121 3.25 -1.84 3.68
CA SER A 121 1.89 -2.35 3.87
C SER A 121 1.85 -3.46 4.93
N LEU A 122 2.78 -4.42 4.88
CA LEU A 122 2.89 -5.51 5.85
C LEU A 122 3.19 -4.98 7.26
N SER A 123 4.16 -4.05 7.38
CA SER A 123 4.43 -3.42 8.67
C SER A 123 3.22 -2.65 9.19
N GLY A 124 2.44 -1.99 8.32
CA GLY A 124 1.20 -1.29 8.70
C GLY A 124 0.08 -2.21 9.20
N LEU A 125 -0.05 -3.41 8.60
CA LEU A 125 -0.99 -4.44 9.05
C LEU A 125 -0.64 -4.94 10.46
N LEU A 126 0.66 -5.15 10.70
CA LEU A 126 1.23 -5.61 11.97
C LEU A 126 1.40 -4.48 12.99
N ASN A 127 0.40 -3.61 13.10
CA ASN A 127 0.44 -2.49 14.04
C ASN A 127 0.33 -2.93 15.51
N ASN A 128 0.45 -1.95 16.40
CA ASN A 128 0.46 -2.17 17.84
C ASN A 128 -0.83 -2.76 18.42
N GLU A 129 -1.99 -2.65 17.76
CA GLU A 129 -3.21 -3.32 18.23
C GLU A 129 -3.12 -4.84 18.04
N ILE A 130 -2.37 -5.29 17.04
CA ILE A 130 -2.19 -6.70 16.70
C ILE A 130 -1.00 -7.29 17.45
N VAL A 131 0.18 -6.68 17.29
CA VAL A 131 1.45 -7.22 17.80
C VAL A 131 1.66 -6.89 19.29
N ARG A 132 0.98 -5.85 19.81
CA ARG A 132 1.07 -5.41 21.22
C ARG A 132 2.52 -5.25 21.69
N GLN A 133 3.31 -4.46 20.96
CA GLN A 133 4.74 -4.31 21.19
C GLN A 133 4.98 -3.67 22.57
N LYS A 134 5.59 -4.42 23.50
CA LYS A 134 5.86 -3.94 24.87
C LYS A 134 7.13 -3.09 24.97
N ALA A 135 8.16 -3.45 24.21
CA ALA A 135 9.45 -2.78 24.24
C ALA A 135 9.45 -1.51 23.37
N ARG A 136 9.89 -0.38 23.95
CA ARG A 136 9.92 0.92 23.28
C ARG A 136 10.76 0.90 22.00
N TRP A 137 11.92 0.23 22.03
CA TRP A 137 12.82 0.15 20.87
C TRP A 137 12.18 -0.61 19.69
N VAL A 138 11.43 -1.69 19.95
CA VAL A 138 10.70 -2.45 18.92
C VAL A 138 9.66 -1.55 18.26
N ARG A 139 8.92 -0.79 19.06
CA ARG A 139 7.92 0.16 18.55
C ARG A 139 8.56 1.27 17.72
N THR A 140 9.70 1.80 18.14
CA THR A 140 10.44 2.81 17.37
C THR A 140 10.92 2.23 16.05
N LEU A 141 11.56 1.06 16.08
CA LEU A 141 12.02 0.37 14.86
C LEU A 141 10.86 0.10 13.91
N TRP A 142 9.74 -0.40 14.41
CA TRP A 142 8.52 -0.65 13.62
C TRP A 142 8.00 0.64 12.96
N LEU A 143 7.87 1.74 13.73
CA LEU A 143 7.43 3.03 13.17
C LEU A 143 8.42 3.54 12.12
N THR A 144 9.72 3.45 12.38
CA THR A 144 10.77 3.85 11.44
C THR A 144 10.71 3.04 10.17
N LEU A 145 10.53 1.72 10.25
CA LEU A 145 10.39 0.86 9.07
C LEU A 145 9.14 1.21 8.29
N HIS A 146 7.98 1.34 8.95
CA HIS A 146 6.71 1.61 8.28
C HIS A 146 6.69 2.99 7.61
N ILE A 147 7.03 4.04 8.36
CA ILE A 147 7.00 5.43 7.88
C ILE A 147 8.20 5.71 6.97
N GLY A 148 9.38 5.19 7.29
CA GLY A 148 10.60 5.37 6.50
C GLY A 148 10.48 4.72 5.12
N SER A 149 9.97 3.49 5.04
CA SER A 149 9.66 2.87 3.74
C SER A 149 8.61 3.66 2.97
N ALA A 150 7.52 4.09 3.62
CA ALA A 150 6.50 4.94 2.99
C ALA A 150 7.08 6.25 2.44
N ALA A 151 7.99 6.89 3.19
CA ALA A 151 8.64 8.14 2.79
C ALA A 151 9.57 7.93 1.59
N LEU A 152 10.36 6.85 1.59
CA LEU A 152 11.29 6.51 0.51
C LEU A 152 10.57 6.19 -0.80
N ILE A 153 9.36 5.62 -0.72
CA ILE A 153 8.56 5.32 -1.92
C ILE A 153 8.20 6.59 -2.70
N LEU A 154 7.95 7.73 -2.06
CA LEU A 154 7.53 8.96 -2.74
C LEU A 154 8.51 9.43 -3.84
N PRO A 155 9.81 9.67 -3.57
CA PRO A 155 10.76 10.04 -4.62
C PRO A 155 10.95 8.92 -5.65
N LEU A 156 10.86 7.65 -5.26
CA LEU A 156 10.97 6.53 -6.20
C LEU A 156 9.80 6.46 -7.18
N VAL A 157 8.58 6.78 -6.73
CA VAL A 157 7.40 6.90 -7.59
C VAL A 157 7.56 8.06 -8.58
N VAL A 158 8.06 9.22 -8.13
CA VAL A 158 8.35 10.35 -9.03
C VAL A 158 9.36 9.94 -10.10
N LEU A 159 10.46 9.29 -9.69
CA LEU A 159 11.47 8.79 -10.63
C LEU A 159 10.90 7.73 -11.58
N HIS A 160 10.03 6.84 -11.09
CA HIS A 160 9.37 5.81 -11.89
C HIS A 160 8.46 6.41 -12.96
N VAL A 161 7.61 7.36 -12.57
CA VAL A 161 6.72 8.07 -13.49
C VAL A 161 7.52 8.82 -14.54
N TRP A 162 8.55 9.57 -14.13
CA TRP A 162 9.43 10.29 -15.04
C TRP A 162 10.10 9.33 -16.03
N ALA A 163 10.72 8.24 -15.56
CA ALA A 163 11.41 7.28 -16.41
C ALA A 163 10.45 6.57 -17.39
N ALA A 164 9.22 6.28 -16.95
CA ALA A 164 8.20 5.68 -17.80
C ALA A 164 7.86 6.60 -18.98
N PHE A 165 7.60 7.88 -18.74
CA PHE A 165 7.29 8.82 -19.82
C PHE A 165 8.51 9.21 -20.67
N ALA A 166 9.69 9.38 -20.05
CA ALA A 166 10.90 9.82 -20.73
C ALA A 166 11.48 8.75 -21.67
N PHE A 167 11.42 7.47 -21.30
CA PHE A 167 12.10 6.40 -22.04
C PHE A 167 11.18 5.39 -22.72
N LYS A 168 9.95 5.20 -22.26
CA LYS A 168 9.00 4.28 -22.91
C LYS A 168 8.00 4.99 -23.82
N GLY A 169 7.77 6.29 -23.62
CA GLY A 169 6.77 7.04 -24.38
C GLY A 169 5.35 6.49 -24.22
N PRO A 170 4.36 7.05 -24.94
CA PRO A 170 3.07 6.38 -25.18
C PRO A 170 3.17 5.14 -26.08
#